data_AF-A0A0G4PYC1-F1
#
_entry.id   AF-A0A0G4PYC1-F1
#
_cell.length_a   1.000
_cell.length_b   1.000
_cell.length_c   1.000
_cell.angle_alpha   90.00
_cell.angle_beta   90.00
_cell.angle_gamma   90.00
#
_symmetry.space_group_name_H-M   'P 1'
#
loop_
_entity.id
_entity.type
_entity.pdbx_description
1 polymer ?
#
loop_
_entity_poly.entity_id
_entity_poly.type
_entity_poly.pdbx_seq_one_letter_code
_entity_poly.pdbx_strand_id
1 'polypeptide(L)' 'MAITSYFIDSDWVYRKVLLRFKPLYSIHTGSYLSSVLIETLVEHNIEDKVFGLTTDNVSNNKTLATAL' A
#
# COMPACT_ATOMS: atom_id res chain seq x y z
N MET A 1 1.72 -0.90 -9.91
CA MET A 1 1.74 -0.21 -8.60
C MET A 1 2.81 -0.83 -7.74
N ALA A 2 3.71 0.02 -7.23
CA ALA A 2 4.71 -0.36 -6.26
C ALA A 2 4.18 -0.07 -4.86
N ILE A 3 4.28 -1.02 -3.93
CA ILE A 3 3.94 -0.81 -2.51
C ILE A 3 5.19 -1.14 -1.72
N THR A 4 5.66 -0.17 -0.93
CA THR A 4 6.83 -0.34 -0.05
C THR A 4 6.40 -0.03 1.37
N SER A 5 6.69 -0.92 2.30
CA SER A 5 6.51 -0.68 3.73
C SER A 5 7.79 -0.15 4.37
N TYR A 6 7.59 0.68 5.37
CA TYR A 6 8.65 1.28 6.17
C TYR A 6 8.28 1.13 7.64
N PHE A 7 9.16 0.53 8.43
CA PHE A 7 8.94 0.32 9.85
C PHE A 7 10.26 0.14 10.60
N ILE A 8 10.20 0.23 11.92
CA ILE A 8 11.28 -0.19 12.83
C ILE A 8 10.92 -1.58 13.35
N ASP A 9 11.83 -2.54 13.26
CA ASP A 9 11.59 -3.89 13.78
C ASP A 9 11.90 -4.02 15.29
N SER A 10 11.77 -5.23 15.83
CA SER A 10 12.03 -5.52 17.24
C SER A 10 13.46 -5.25 17.69
N ASP A 11 14.40 -5.22 16.75
CA ASP A 11 15.82 -4.97 17.00
C ASP A 11 16.16 -3.49 16.84
N TRP A 12 15.14 -2.62 16.75
CA TRP A 12 15.27 -1.18 16.51
C TRP A 12 15.93 -0.83 15.17
N VAL A 13 15.86 -1.73 14.19
CA VAL A 13 16.43 -1.50 12.86
C VAL A 13 15.37 -0.98 11.91
N TYR A 14 15.72 0.09 11.19
CA TYR A 14 14.89 0.60 10.11
C TYR A 14 14.83 -0.36 8.93
N ARG A 15 13.61 -0.73 8.54
CA ARG A 15 13.32 -1.62 7.42
C ARG A 15 12.60 -0.86 6.31
N LYS A 16 13.04 -1.14 5.08
CA LYS A 16 12.37 -0.78 3.83
C LYS A 16 12.13 -2.06 3.06
N VAL A 17 10.86 -2.44 2.89
CA VAL A 17 10.49 -3.71 2.25
C VAL A 17 9.56 -3.45 1.08
N LEU A 18 9.92 -3.96 -0.10
CA LEU A 18 9.07 -3.92 -1.28
C LEU A 18 8.03 -5.04 -1.20
N LEU A 19 6.79 -4.70 -0.81
CA LEU A 19 5.71 -5.67 -0.64
C LEU A 19 5.11 -6.12 -1.97
N ARG A 20 5.04 -5.21 -2.95
CA ARG A 20 4.50 -5.49 -4.28
C ARG A 20 5.16 -4.62 -5.34
N PHE A 21 5.47 -5.24 -6.47
CA PHE A 21 5.87 -4.55 -7.69
C PHE A 21 5.29 -5.28 -8.91
N LYS A 22 3.99 -5.12 -9.13
CA LYS A 22 3.25 -5.77 -10.22
C LYS A 22 2.58 -4.71 -11.11
N PRO A 23 2.54 -4.92 -12.44
CA PRO A 23 1.78 -4.07 -13.35
C PRO A 23 0.29 -4.06 -12.99
N LEU A 24 -0.39 -2.97 -13.36
CA LEU A 24 -1.84 -2.85 -13.23
C LEU A 24 -2.43 -2.89 -14.64
N TYR A 25 -3.44 -3.71 -14.85
CA TYR A 25 -4.03 -3.94 -16.17
C TYR A 25 -5.41 -3.28 -16.35
N SER A 26 -6.03 -2.82 -15.26
CA SER A 26 -7.32 -2.12 -15.25
C SER A 26 -7.14 -0.59 -15.16
N ILE A 27 -8.21 0.15 -15.43
CA ILE A 27 -8.31 1.60 -15.19
C ILE A 27 -7.90 1.86 -13.74
N HIS A 28 -6.95 2.78 -13.53
CA HIS A 28 -6.37 3.08 -12.23
C HIS A 28 -7.33 3.90 -11.34
N THR A 29 -8.59 3.47 -11.20
CA THR A 29 -9.57 4.09 -10.31
C THR A 29 -9.11 3.94 -8.85
N GLY A 30 -9.47 4.90 -8.00
CA GLY A 30 -9.14 4.83 -6.56
C GLY A 30 -9.58 3.52 -5.91
N SER A 31 -10.80 3.05 -6.23
CA SER A 31 -11.33 1.78 -5.73
C SER A 31 -10.51 0.56 -6.15
N TYR A 32 -10.04 0.52 -7.41
CA TYR A 32 -9.18 -0.58 -7.85
C TYR A 32 -7.84 -0.56 -7.14
N LEU A 33 -7.25 0.63 -6.97
CA LEU A 33 -5.99 0.78 -6.24
C LEU A 33 -6.14 0.43 -4.74
N SER A 34 -7.26 0.76 -4.11
CA SER A 34 -7.52 0.41 -2.70
C SER A 34 -7.68 -1.10 -2.53
N SER A 35 -8.42 -1.78 -3.43
CA SER A 35 -8.50 -3.25 -3.44
C SER A 35 -7.12 -3.89 -3.58
N VAL A 36 -6.29 -3.42 -4.51
CA VAL A 36 -4.92 -3.95 -4.69
C VAL A 36 -4.07 -3.73 -3.43
N LEU A 37 -4.21 -2.58 -2.75
CA LEU A 37 -3.50 -2.32 -1.50
C LEU A 37 -3.95 -3.29 -0.39
N ILE A 38 -5.26 -3.44 -0.18
CA ILE A 38 -5.82 -4.35 0.83
C ILE A 38 -5.42 -5.80 0.55
N GLU A 39 -5.55 -6.28 -0.69
CA GLU A 39 -5.10 -7.61 -1.11
C GLU A 39 -3.62 -7.83 -0.76
N THR A 40 -2.76 -6.83 -1.04
CA THR A 40 -1.33 -6.93 -0.70
C THR A 40 -1.11 -7.03 0.80
N LEU A 41 -1.84 -6.26 1.61
CA LEU A 41 -1.69 -6.28 3.06
C LEU A 41 -2.14 -7.62 3.66
N VAL A 42 -3.26 -8.16 3.17
CA VAL A 42 -3.79 -9.48 3.57
C VAL A 42 -2.85 -10.61 3.12
N GLU A 43 -2.30 -10.56 1.90
CA GLU A 43 -1.30 -11.53 1.42
C GLU A 43 -0.10 -11.65 2.38
N HIS A 44 0.24 -10.58 3.11
CA HIS A 44 1.33 -10.53 4.07
C HIS A 44 0.89 -10.61 5.55
N ASN A 45 -0.42 -10.73 5.84
CA ASN A 45 -1.02 -10.72 7.19
C ASN A 45 -0.62 -9.47 8.02
N ILE A 46 -0.70 -8.29 7.40
CA ILE A 46 -0.33 -7.00 8.01
C ILE A 46 -1.42 -5.92 7.86
N GLU A 47 -2.63 -6.29 7.47
CA GLU A 47 -3.79 -5.39 7.32
C GLU A 47 -4.07 -4.58 8.59
N ASP A 48 -3.93 -5.20 9.76
CA ASP A 48 -4.13 -4.54 11.07
C ASP A 48 -2.87 -3.82 11.60
N LYS A 49 -1.78 -3.79 10.82
CA LYS A 49 -0.48 -3.23 11.22
C LYS A 49 -0.08 -1.98 10.42
N VAL A 50 -1.06 -1.31 9.82
CA VAL A 50 -0.85 -0.08 9.04
C VAL A 50 -1.08 1.15 9.93
N PHE A 51 -0.01 1.90 10.20
CA PHE A 51 -0.11 3.18 10.93
C PHE A 51 -0.43 4.36 10.01
N GLY A 52 0.11 4.36 8.80
CA GLY A 52 -0.07 5.47 7.86
C GLY A 52 0.26 5.08 6.44
N LEU A 53 -0.39 5.77 5.50
CA LEU A 53 -0.20 5.62 4.07
C LEU A 53 0.39 6.92 3.52
N THR A 54 1.48 6.82 2.76
CA THR A 54 2.04 7.96 2.01
C THR A 54 1.93 7.68 0.53
N THR A 55 1.54 8.69 -0.24
CA THR A 55 1.32 8.60 -1.69
C THR A 55 1.78 9.90 -2.35
N ASP A 56 1.98 9.90 -3.67
CA ASP A 56 2.19 11.14 -4.41
C ASP A 56 0.87 11.90 -4.62
N ASN A 57 0.95 13.12 -5.13
CA ASN A 57 -0.20 14.04 -5.24
C ASN A 57 -1.11 13.77 -6.47
N VAL A 58 -1.20 12.53 -6.95
CA VAL A 58 -2.08 12.17 -8.07
C VAL A 58 -3.52 11.96 -7.56
N SER A 59 -4.51 12.46 -8.32
CA SER A 59 -5.94 12.44 -7.93
C SER A 59 -6.46 11.05 -7.54
N ASN A 60 -5.99 10.01 -8.22
CA ASN A 60 -6.42 8.64 -7.96
C ASN A 60 -6.00 8.14 -6.58
N ASN A 61 -4.89 8.64 -6.02
CA ASN A 61 -4.45 8.29 -4.66
C ASN A 61 -5.36 8.92 -3.61
N LYS A 62 -5.88 10.12 -3.87
CA LYS A 62 -6.88 10.73 -2.99
C LYS A 62 -8.15 9.88 -2.96
N THR A 63 -8.62 9.43 -4.13
CA THR A 63 -9.79 8.55 -4.21
C THR A 63 -9.52 7.14 -3.65
N LEU A 64 -8.28 6.64 -3.74
CA LEU A 64 -7.84 5.41 -3.08
C LEU A 64 -7.99 5.54 -1.57
N ALA A 65 -7.43 6.62 -0.99
CA ALA A 65 -7.47 6.84 0.45
C ALA A 65 -8.89 7.00 1.00
N THR A 66 -9.81 7.57 0.20
CA THR A 66 -11.24 7.65 0.56
C THR A 66 -11.96 6.30 0.45
N ALA A 67 -11.42 5.35 -0.30
CA ALA A 67 -12.01 4.03 -0.55
C ALA A 67 -11.39 2.91 0.31
N LEU A 68 -10.51 3.24 1.25
CA LEU A 68 -10.00 2.37 2.31
C LEU A 68 -10.92 2.47 3.53
#